data_AF-A0A7W0UZK5-F1
#
_entry.id   AF-A0A7W0UZK5-F1
#
_cell.length_a   1.000
_cell.length_b   1.000
_cell.length_c   1.000
_cell.angle_alpha   90.00
_cell.angle_beta   90.00
_cell.angle_gamma   90.00
#
_symmetry.space_group_name_H-M   'P 1'
#
loop_
_entity.id
_entity.type
_entity.pdbx_description
1 polymer ?
#
loop_
_entity_poly.entity_id
_entity_poly.type
_entity_poly.pdbx_seq_one_letter_code
_entity_poly.pdbx_strand_id
1 'polypeptide(L)'
;MLLDKQFHGDLEATSKGQMLAASTAVDGSAGYVAIEGVSGTLHGRSGTFVLQHSGTMTRGVPQLIVAVVPDSGTGQLAGLAGKMEINIADGKHSYDFQYTLSDTP
;
A
#
# COMPACT_ATOMS: atom_id res chain seq x y z
N MET A 1 -1.16 15.64 1.51
CA MET A 1 -2.56 15.15 1.59
C MET A 1 -2.63 14.04 2.63
N LEU A 2 -3.71 13.94 3.41
CA LEU A 2 -3.91 12.85 4.38
C LEU A 2 -4.57 11.66 3.69
N LEU A 3 -4.14 10.45 4.06
CA LEU A 3 -4.75 9.19 3.65
C LEU A 3 -5.51 8.60 4.83
N ASP A 4 -6.73 8.15 4.59
CA ASP A 4 -7.54 7.35 5.50
C ASP A 4 -8.23 6.28 4.65
N LYS A 5 -7.88 5.00 4.84
CA LYS A 5 -8.36 3.89 4.01
C LYS A 5 -8.93 2.77 4.84
N GLN A 6 -9.85 2.03 4.22
CA GLN A 6 -10.41 0.79 4.74
C GLN A 6 -10.19 -0.30 3.70
N PHE A 7 -9.60 -1.41 4.15
CA PHE A 7 -9.36 -2.63 3.38
C PHE A 7 -10.33 -3.69 3.84
N HIS A 8 -10.84 -4.47 2.88
CA HIS A 8 -11.74 -5.59 3.11
C HIS A 8 -11.27 -6.80 2.30
N GLY A 9 -11.63 -8.02 2.71
CA GLY A 9 -11.24 -9.29 2.13
C GLY A 9 -10.20 -10.01 2.97
N ASP A 10 -9.13 -10.51 2.34
CA ASP A 10 -8.05 -11.18 3.06
C ASP A 10 -7.28 -10.24 4.01
N LEU A 11 -7.19 -8.96 3.66
CA LEU A 11 -6.77 -7.88 4.53
C LEU A 11 -8.01 -7.12 5.03
N GLU A 12 -8.37 -7.31 6.29
CA GLU A 12 -9.39 -6.53 7.01
C GLU A 12 -8.68 -5.50 7.89
N ALA A 13 -8.55 -4.27 7.40
CA ALA A 13 -7.69 -3.27 8.05
C ALA A 13 -8.11 -1.84 7.80
N THR A 14 -7.59 -0.94 8.62
CA THR A 14 -7.60 0.50 8.36
C THR A 14 -6.18 1.01 8.18
N SER A 15 -6.00 2.07 7.40
CA SER A 15 -4.70 2.73 7.32
C SER A 15 -4.80 4.24 7.41
N LYS A 16 -3.75 4.85 7.94
CA LYS A 16 -3.56 6.29 7.96
C LYS A 16 -2.17 6.65 7.48
N GLY A 17 -2.07 7.72 6.70
CA GLY A 17 -0.81 8.10 6.11
C GLY A 17 -0.81 9.47 5.50
N GLN A 18 0.28 9.78 4.82
CA GLN A 18 0.47 11.04 4.11
C GLN A 18 1.00 10.78 2.72
N MET A 19 0.53 11.61 1.79
CA MET A 19 0.95 11.62 0.41
C MET A 19 1.46 13.01 0.02
N LEU A 20 2.59 13.02 -0.68
CA LEU A 20 3.09 14.18 -1.43
C LEU A 20 2.96 13.87 -2.91
N ALA A 21 2.47 14.84 -3.68
CA ALA A 21 2.26 14.69 -5.11
C ALA A 21 2.68 15.97 -5.83
N ALA A 22 3.15 15.80 -7.06
CA ALA A 22 3.47 16.89 -7.97
C ALA A 22 2.91 16.56 -9.35
N SER A 23 2.16 17.50 -9.92
CA SER A 23 1.82 17.50 -11.33
C SER A 23 2.83 18.34 -12.11
N THR A 24 2.97 18.07 -13.40
CA THR A 24 3.77 18.89 -14.29
C THR A 24 2.87 19.67 -15.25
N ALA A 25 3.47 20.55 -16.06
CA ALA A 25 2.75 21.23 -17.15
C ALA A 25 2.41 20.29 -18.32
N VAL A 26 2.95 19.06 -18.34
CA VAL A 26 2.64 18.06 -19.37
C VAL A 26 1.51 17.18 -18.87
N ASP A 27 0.37 17.22 -19.58
CA ASP A 27 -0.79 16.39 -19.27
C ASP A 27 -0.42 14.90 -19.15
N GLY A 28 -0.97 14.27 -18.12
CA GLY A 28 -0.67 12.88 -17.78
C GLY A 28 0.74 12.63 -17.25
N SER A 29 1.53 13.67 -16.93
CA SER A 29 2.84 13.51 -16.29
C SER A 29 2.81 14.05 -14.86
N ALA A 30 3.08 13.16 -13.90
CA ALA A 30 3.00 13.45 -12.47
C ALA A 30 3.85 12.46 -11.67
N GLY A 31 4.10 12.78 -10.40
CA GLY A 31 4.74 11.88 -9.45
C GLY A 31 4.08 11.97 -8.08
N TYR A 32 4.13 10.88 -7.33
CA TYR A 32 3.73 10.88 -5.93
C TYR A 32 4.54 9.89 -5.10
N VAL A 33 4.61 10.17 -3.81
CA VAL A 33 5.10 9.25 -2.77
C VAL A 33 4.14 9.28 -1.60
N ALA A 34 3.99 8.14 -0.92
CA ALA A 34 3.20 8.05 0.30
C ALA A 34 3.79 7.02 1.26
N ILE A 35 3.55 7.24 2.55
CA ILE A 35 3.77 6.27 3.61
C ILE A 35 2.49 6.20 4.44
N GLU A 36 2.02 4.98 4.70
CA GLU A 36 0.84 4.74 5.54
C GLU A 36 1.06 3.57 6.51
N GLY A 37 0.60 3.75 7.74
CA GLY A 37 0.53 2.69 8.73
C GLY A 37 -0.81 1.97 8.62
N VAL A 38 -0.76 0.65 8.50
CA VAL A 38 -1.89 -0.26 8.38
C VAL A 38 -2.07 -0.99 9.72
N SER A 39 -3.31 -1.09 10.20
CA SER A 39 -3.67 -1.81 11.42
C SER A 39 -4.91 -2.67 11.18
N GLY A 40 -4.81 -3.97 11.43
CA GLY A 40 -5.91 -4.91 11.20
C GLY A 40 -5.46 -6.37 11.23
N THR A 41 -6.11 -7.20 10.41
CA THR A 41 -5.80 -8.61 10.25
C THR A 41 -5.51 -8.95 8.80
N LEU A 42 -4.52 -9.83 8.58
CA LEU A 42 -4.20 -10.41 7.27
C LEU A 42 -4.36 -11.93 7.36
N HIS A 43 -5.32 -12.49 6.63
CA HIS A 43 -5.76 -13.88 6.77
C HIS A 43 -5.97 -14.28 8.24
N GLY A 44 -6.62 -13.40 9.01
CA GLY A 44 -6.90 -13.61 10.43
C GLY A 44 -5.71 -13.38 11.38
N ARG A 45 -4.50 -13.08 10.88
CA ARG A 45 -3.32 -12.77 11.71
C ARG A 45 -3.31 -11.28 12.05
N SER A 46 -3.39 -10.95 13.32
CA SER A 46 -3.49 -9.58 13.83
C SER A 46 -2.13 -8.90 13.94
N GLY A 47 -2.06 -7.64 13.50
CA GLY A 47 -0.87 -6.83 13.66
C GLY A 47 -0.97 -5.48 12.97
N THR A 48 0.18 -4.82 12.88
CA THR A 48 0.35 -3.60 12.09
C THR A 48 1.52 -3.76 11.14
N PHE A 49 1.55 -2.96 10.07
CA PHE A 49 2.70 -2.83 9.18
C PHE A 49 2.64 -1.47 8.48
N VAL A 50 3.69 -1.12 7.75
CA VAL A 50 3.75 0.13 6.99
C VAL A 50 3.86 -0.17 5.50
N LEU A 51 3.06 0.52 4.68
CA LEU A 51 3.19 0.52 3.23
C LEU A 51 3.89 1.80 2.76
N GLN A 52 4.84 1.65 1.84
CA GLN A 52 5.47 2.74 1.11
C GLN A 52 5.04 2.70 -0.35
N HIS A 53 4.66 3.85 -0.88
CA HIS A 53 4.27 4.06 -2.27
C HIS A 53 5.31 4.90 -3.02
N SER A 54 5.60 4.50 -4.25
CA SER A 54 6.30 5.32 -5.23
C SER A 54 5.58 5.20 -6.57
N GLY A 55 4.96 6.29 -7.01
CA GLY A 55 4.20 6.33 -8.25
C GLY A 55 4.70 7.41 -9.19
N THR A 56 4.81 7.05 -10.47
CA THR A 56 5.11 7.98 -11.55
C THR A 56 4.09 7.80 -12.66
N MET A 57 3.75 8.90 -13.33
CA MET A 57 2.96 8.89 -14.55
C MET A 57 3.80 9.54 -15.63
N THR A 58 4.01 8.82 -16.74
CA THR A 58 4.73 9.34 -17.91
C THR A 58 3.74 9.47 -19.04
N ARG A 59 3.24 10.68 -19.28
CA ARG A 59 2.30 10.99 -20.38
C ARG A 59 1.13 10.00 -20.46
N GLY A 60 0.49 9.74 -19.33
CA GLY A 60 -0.66 8.83 -19.23
C GLY A 60 -0.29 7.37 -18.93
N VAL A 61 0.98 6.99 -18.95
CA VAL A 61 1.44 5.64 -18.59
C VAL A 61 1.79 5.58 -17.10
N PRO A 62 1.02 4.86 -16.27
CA PRO A 62 1.30 4.74 -14.85
C PRO A 62 2.38 3.70 -14.55
N GLN A 63 3.18 3.97 -13.53
CA GLN A 63 4.04 3.00 -12.86
C GLN A 63 3.86 3.19 -11.36
N LEU A 64 3.65 2.11 -10.64
CA LEU A 64 3.41 2.16 -9.20
C LEU A 64 4.08 0.98 -8.52
N ILE A 65 4.85 1.29 -7.47
CA ILE A 65 5.34 0.32 -6.52
C ILE A 65 4.70 0.64 -5.17
N VAL A 66 3.99 -0.33 -4.60
CA VAL A 66 3.56 -0.32 -3.20
C VAL A 66 4.19 -1.52 -2.51
N ALA A 67 4.95 -1.28 -1.46
CA ALA A 67 5.70 -2.33 -0.77
C ALA A 67 5.60 -2.18 0.75
N VAL A 68 5.64 -3.31 1.44
CA VAL A 68 5.80 -3.35 2.90
C VAL A 68 7.19 -2.79 3.23
N VAL A 69 7.24 -1.81 4.15
CA VAL A 69 8.52 -1.33 4.68
C VAL A 69 9.15 -2.48 5.47
N PRO A 70 10.42 -2.85 5.21
CA PRO A 70 11.09 -3.95 5.90
C PRO A 70 10.97 -3.83 7.42
N ASP A 71 10.71 -4.95 8.08
CA ASP A 71 10.61 -5.08 9.55
C ASP A 71 9.56 -4.18 10.22
N SER A 72 8.63 -3.59 9.44
CA SER A 72 7.54 -2.77 9.98
C SER A 72 6.39 -3.59 10.58
N GLY A 73 6.35 -4.89 10.28
CA GLY A 73 5.35 -5.83 10.77
C GLY A 73 5.41 -6.01 12.28
N THR A 74 4.25 -5.99 12.96
CA THR A 74 4.14 -6.20 14.42
C THR A 74 3.15 -7.31 14.76
N GLY A 75 3.16 -7.76 16.02
CA GLY A 75 2.26 -8.81 16.49
C GLY A 75 2.45 -10.09 15.69
N GLN A 76 1.37 -10.66 15.18
CA GLN A 76 1.47 -11.85 14.35
C GLN A 76 2.04 -11.52 12.97
N LEU A 77 2.02 -10.26 12.53
CA LEU A 77 2.57 -9.84 11.24
C LEU A 77 4.08 -9.52 11.29
N ALA A 78 4.77 -9.82 12.39
CA ALA A 78 6.23 -9.73 12.44
C ALA A 78 6.88 -10.59 11.34
N GLY A 79 7.85 -10.02 10.62
CA GLY A 79 8.49 -10.68 9.48
C GLY A 79 7.71 -10.59 8.15
N LEU A 80 6.63 -9.81 8.10
CA LEU A 80 5.90 -9.55 6.86
C LEU A 80 6.79 -8.80 5.85
N ALA A 81 6.86 -9.36 4.64
CA ALA A 81 7.42 -8.70 3.46
C ALA A 81 6.47 -8.90 2.28
N GLY A 82 6.37 -7.92 1.38
CA GLY A 82 5.46 -8.06 0.26
C GLY A 82 5.30 -6.80 -0.58
N LYS A 83 4.53 -6.95 -1.66
CA LYS A 83 4.15 -5.88 -2.58
C LYS A 83 2.66 -5.94 -2.84
N MET A 84 2.04 -4.77 -2.92
CA MET A 84 0.63 -4.62 -3.22
C MET A 84 0.47 -4.00 -4.61
N GLU A 85 -0.29 -4.67 -5.46
CA GLU A 85 -0.80 -4.09 -6.69
C GLU A 85 -2.17 -3.47 -6.42
N ILE A 86 -2.43 -2.31 -7.01
CA ILE A 86 -3.70 -1.60 -6.88
C ILE A 86 -4.32 -1.55 -8.28
N ASN A 87 -5.50 -2.14 -8.39
CA ASN A 87 -6.26 -2.18 -9.63
C ASN A 87 -7.45 -1.22 -9.51
N ILE A 88 -7.67 -0.42 -10.56
CA ILE A 88 -8.78 0.53 -10.62
C ILE A 88 -9.62 0.19 -11.85
N ALA A 89 -10.84 -0.27 -11.62
CA ALA A 89 -11.80 -0.60 -12.67
C ALA A 89 -13.15 0.02 -12.30
N ASP A 90 -13.76 0.73 -13.25
CA ASP A 90 -15.09 1.36 -13.08
C ASP A 90 -15.22 2.23 -11.83
N GLY A 91 -14.14 2.94 -11.47
CA GLY A 91 -14.08 3.80 -10.28
C GLY A 91 -13.95 3.05 -8.95
N LYS A 92 -13.84 1.72 -8.97
CA LYS A 92 -13.62 0.88 -7.79
C LYS A 92 -12.14 0.51 -7.68
N HIS A 93 -11.61 0.64 -6.47
CA HIS A 93 -10.28 0.16 -6.13
C HIS A 93 -10.36 -1.29 -5.63
N SER A 94 -9.50 -2.16 -6.16
CA SER A 94 -9.15 -3.47 -5.61
C SER A 94 -7.63 -3.57 -5.45
N TYR A 95 -7.19 -4.59 -4.73
CA TYR A 95 -5.77 -4.85 -4.52
C TYR A 95 -5.45 -6.34 -4.68
N ASP A 96 -4.23 -6.62 -5.11
CA ASP A 96 -3.61 -7.94 -5.03
C ASP A 96 -2.37 -7.81 -4.15
N PHE A 97 -2.35 -8.52 -3.02
CA PHE A 97 -1.26 -8.42 -2.06
C PHE A 97 -0.42 -9.70 -2.06
N GLN A 98 0.74 -9.63 -2.71
CA GLN A 98 1.70 -10.72 -2.72
C GLN A 98 2.66 -10.54 -1.56
N TYR A 99 2.67 -11.50 -0.63
CA TYR A 99 3.47 -11.40 0.58
C TYR A 99 4.08 -12.74 0.99
N THR A 100 5.16 -12.63 1.76
CA THR A 100 5.74 -13.71 2.54
C THR A 100 5.66 -13.34 4.01
N LEU A 101 5.39 -14.32 4.83
CA LEU A 101 5.31 -14.14 6.27
C LEU A 101 5.90 -15.38 6.91
N SER A 102 7.12 -15.23 7.40
CA SER A 102 7.80 -16.32 8.08
C SER A 102 7.01 -16.65 9.35
N ASP A 103 6.79 -17.94 9.61
CA ASP A 103 6.48 -18.34 10.96
C ASP A 103 7.71 -18.02 11.81
N THR A 104 7.53 -17.18 12.82
CA THR A 104 8.58 -16.90 13.80
C THR A 104 8.99 -18.23 14.44
N PRO A 105 10.30 -18.53 14.56
CA PRO A 105 10.76 -19.69 15.34
C PRO A 105 10.26 -19.66 16.78
#